data_AF-V5H4L7-F1
#
_entry.id   AF-V5H4L7-F1
#
_cell.length_a   1.000
_cell.length_b   1.000
_cell.length_c   1.000
_cell.angle_alpha   90.00
_cell.angle_beta   90.00
_cell.angle_gamma   90.00
#
_symmetry.space_group_name_H-M   'P 1'
#
loop_
_entity.id
_entity.type
_entity.pdbx_description
1 polymer ?
#
loop_
_entity_poly.entity_id
_entity_poly.type
_entity_poly.pdbx_seq_one_letter_code
_entity_poly.pdbx_strand_id
1 'polypeptide(L)'
;LVPFFKTVALYFAVAVGRPPSWLPCLLKCLPVAFLGVFVVLHGISLGQERHSYSRRVLLGLCLSCVGDALLVWPWGFLPGMAAFALAHACYTAAFGLQPLRPWAGAACATLAAAAAALLLPGLWGVLVWAVPCYSLVLMVMVWRGVSRVRLFGDLWTWTRLCSCIGAVLFAVSDAMLALDAFYLSASPAYARHAVMFTYYAAQLGIALSVVDSRTMAALSVASEAPCRSAACCPGAQTPPPRLRQ
;
A
#
# COMPACT_ATOMS: atom_id res chain seq x y z
N LEU A 1 -5.30 -2.95 11.68
CA LEU A 1 -5.84 -3.59 10.45
C LEU A 1 -7.35 -3.86 10.52
N VAL A 2 -7.91 -4.29 11.65
CA VAL A 2 -9.38 -4.44 11.82
C VAL A 2 -10.20 -3.24 11.30
N PRO A 3 -9.89 -1.96 11.64
CA PRO A 3 -10.69 -0.84 11.14
C PRO A 3 -10.62 -0.71 9.62
N PHE A 4 -9.46 -0.95 9.00
CA PHE A 4 -9.31 -0.97 7.54
C PHE A 4 -10.28 -1.98 6.90
N PHE A 5 -10.24 -3.25 7.31
CA PHE A 5 -11.11 -4.28 6.75
C PHE A 5 -12.60 -3.98 6.94
N LYS A 6 -12.99 -3.45 8.11
CA LYS A 6 -14.38 -3.01 8.36
C LYS A 6 -14.81 -1.91 7.39
N THR A 7 -13.95 -0.91 7.16
CA THR A 7 -14.27 0.18 6.24
C THR A 7 -14.26 -0.22 4.78
N VAL A 8 -13.40 -1.17 4.37
CA VAL A 8 -13.45 -1.78 3.04
C VAL A 8 -14.78 -2.50 2.83
N ALA A 9 -15.18 -3.35 3.79
CA ALA A 9 -16.47 -4.05 3.72
C ALA A 9 -17.65 -3.06 3.67
N LEU A 10 -17.62 -2.00 4.48
CA LEU A 10 -18.64 -0.96 4.47
C LEU A 10 -18.69 -0.21 3.13
N TYR A 11 -17.54 0.12 2.54
CA TYR A 11 -17.47 0.74 1.21
C TYR A 11 -18.11 -0.15 0.16
N PHE A 12 -17.76 -1.44 0.11
CA PHE A 12 -18.33 -2.38 -0.86
C PHE A 12 -19.84 -2.60 -0.66
N ALA A 13 -20.30 -2.68 0.58
CA ALA A 13 -21.72 -2.89 0.88
C ALA A 13 -22.60 -1.66 0.60
N VAL A 14 -22.05 -0.45 0.72
CA VAL A 14 -22.85 0.78 0.80
C VAL A 14 -22.51 1.79 -0.30
N ALA A 15 -21.25 1.97 -0.67
CA ALA A 15 -20.82 3.07 -1.53
C ALA A 15 -20.64 2.70 -3.00
N VAL A 16 -20.30 1.44 -3.30
CA VAL A 16 -19.99 1.05 -4.68
C VAL A 16 -21.23 1.19 -5.57
N GLY A 17 -21.05 1.83 -6.72
CA GLY A 17 -22.12 2.05 -7.69
C GLY A 17 -23.04 3.23 -7.38
N ARG A 18 -22.92 3.87 -6.22
CA ARG A 18 -23.72 5.07 -5.91
C ARG A 18 -23.28 6.30 -6.70
N PRO A 19 -24.21 7.25 -6.96
CA PRO A 19 -23.89 8.52 -7.58
C PRO A 19 -22.95 9.36 -6.69
N PRO A 20 -22.25 10.34 -7.29
CA PRO A 20 -21.31 11.19 -6.57
C PRO A 20 -22.01 11.93 -5.43
N SER A 21 -21.52 11.71 -4.20
CA SER A 21 -22.00 12.38 -3.00
C SER A 21 -20.96 12.28 -1.89
N TRP A 22 -21.13 13.07 -0.83
CA TRP A 22 -20.19 13.10 0.29
C TRP A 22 -20.06 11.77 1.03
N LEU A 23 -21.12 10.95 1.09
CA LEU A 23 -21.10 9.67 1.78
C LEU A 23 -20.19 8.63 1.08
N PRO A 24 -20.37 8.29 -0.22
CA PRO A 24 -19.43 7.47 -0.97
C PRO A 24 -18.00 8.04 -0.96
N CYS A 25 -17.84 9.36 -0.99
CA CYS A 25 -16.53 10.00 -0.87
C CYS A 25 -15.85 9.66 0.46
N LEU A 26 -16.55 9.87 1.58
CA LEU A 26 -16.03 9.54 2.90
C LEU A 26 -15.72 8.04 3.00
N LEU A 27 -16.67 7.18 2.60
CA LEU A 27 -16.50 5.72 2.67
C LEU A 27 -15.34 5.22 1.81
N LYS A 28 -15.07 5.88 0.68
CA LYS A 28 -13.93 5.56 -0.18
C LYS A 28 -12.58 5.94 0.45
N CYS A 29 -12.55 7.07 1.16
CA CYS A 29 -11.33 7.59 1.79
C CYS A 29 -10.96 6.85 3.10
N LEU A 30 -11.96 6.37 3.85
CA LEU A 30 -11.78 5.79 5.17
C LEU A 30 -10.78 4.61 5.23
N PRO A 31 -10.80 3.62 4.31
CA PRO A 31 -9.81 2.55 4.30
C PRO A 31 -8.37 3.07 4.29
N VAL A 32 -8.07 4.01 3.39
CA VAL A 32 -6.73 4.60 3.24
C VAL A 32 -6.36 5.44 4.47
N ALA A 33 -7.30 6.19 5.03
CA ALA A 33 -7.08 6.94 6.26
C ALA A 33 -6.69 6.01 7.44
N PHE A 34 -7.37 4.86 7.60
CA PHE A 34 -7.03 3.88 8.62
C PHE A 34 -5.69 3.18 8.37
N LEU A 35 -5.26 3.02 7.11
CA LEU A 35 -3.89 2.61 6.80
C LEU A 35 -2.87 3.68 7.18
N GLY A 36 -3.18 4.96 6.99
CA GLY A 36 -2.35 6.07 7.48
C GLY A 36 -2.16 6.03 9.00
N VAL A 37 -3.24 5.85 9.75
CA VAL A 37 -3.18 5.66 11.22
C VAL A 37 -2.34 4.43 11.58
N PHE A 38 -2.51 3.32 10.84
CA PHE A 38 -1.69 2.12 11.05
C PHE A 38 -0.20 2.38 10.86
N VAL A 39 0.18 3.12 9.80
CA VAL A 39 1.56 3.53 9.52
C VAL A 39 2.11 4.45 10.61
N VAL A 40 1.32 5.38 11.13
CA VAL A 40 1.72 6.25 12.26
C VAL A 40 2.04 5.41 13.50
N LEU A 41 1.15 4.46 13.85
CA LEU A 41 1.30 3.64 15.06
C LEU A 41 2.48 2.66 15.00
N HIS A 42 2.77 2.10 13.82
CA HIS A 42 3.79 1.04 13.68
C HIS A 42 5.10 1.53 13.05
N GLY A 43 5.09 2.69 12.38
CA GLY A 43 6.20 3.19 11.58
C GLY A 43 7.04 4.31 12.20
N ILE A 44 6.55 4.99 13.25
CA ILE A 44 7.20 6.18 13.83
C ILE A 44 8.16 5.83 14.99
N SER A 45 8.18 4.59 15.47
CA SER A 45 8.94 4.16 16.67
C SER A 45 10.43 3.84 16.44
N LEU A 46 11.01 4.04 15.25
CA LEU A 46 12.35 3.51 14.92
C LEU A 46 13.25 4.52 14.18
N GLY A 47 14.57 4.31 14.27
CA GLY A 47 15.65 5.26 13.92
C GLY A 47 15.62 5.94 12.54
N GLN A 48 16.53 6.91 12.37
CA GLN A 48 16.50 7.99 11.35
C GLN A 48 16.13 7.57 9.91
N GLU A 49 16.75 6.52 9.37
CA GLU A 49 16.51 6.05 7.99
C GLU A 49 15.10 5.44 7.82
N ARG A 50 14.62 4.67 8.80
CA ARG A 50 13.30 4.02 8.74
C ARG A 50 12.18 5.01 9.00
N HIS A 51 12.45 6.02 9.82
CA HIS A 51 11.56 7.17 10.01
C HIS A 51 11.30 7.93 8.70
N SER A 52 12.33 8.10 7.85
CA SER A 52 12.19 8.72 6.51
C SER A 52 11.32 7.87 5.58
N TYR A 53 11.47 6.54 5.60
CA TYR A 53 10.62 5.62 4.83
C TYR A 53 9.14 5.73 5.20
N SER A 54 8.82 5.56 6.49
CA SER A 54 7.44 5.59 7.01
C SER A 54 6.76 6.93 6.68
N ARG A 55 7.48 8.05 6.80
CA ARG A 55 6.93 9.38 6.50
C ARG A 55 6.60 9.58 5.02
N ARG A 56 7.45 9.08 4.12
CA ARG A 56 7.19 9.12 2.67
C ARG A 56 6.00 8.24 2.30
N VAL A 57 5.87 7.05 2.90
CA VAL A 57 4.68 6.19 2.73
C VAL A 57 3.43 6.87 3.27
N LEU A 58 3.49 7.47 4.45
CA LEU A 58 2.35 8.20 5.03
C LEU A 58 1.91 9.36 4.15
N LEU A 59 2.86 10.16 3.62
CA LEU A 59 2.56 11.24 2.69
C LEU A 59 1.88 10.72 1.42
N GLY A 60 2.37 9.60 0.87
CA GLY A 60 1.73 8.94 -0.27
C GLY A 60 0.31 8.47 0.03
N LEU A 61 0.05 7.93 1.23
CA LEU A 61 -1.30 7.53 1.67
C LEU A 61 -2.23 8.74 1.81
N CYS A 62 -1.74 9.86 2.37
CA CYS A 62 -2.50 11.11 2.46
C CYS A 62 -2.87 11.65 1.08
N LEU A 63 -1.91 11.68 0.14
CA LEU A 63 -2.14 12.10 -1.24
C LEU A 63 -3.09 11.16 -1.99
N SER A 64 -2.97 9.85 -1.75
CA SER A 64 -3.90 8.86 -2.30
C SER A 64 -5.33 9.08 -1.80
N CYS A 65 -5.50 9.39 -0.50
CA CYS A 65 -6.79 9.73 0.10
C CYS A 65 -7.39 11.01 -0.53
N VAL A 66 -6.58 12.02 -0.81
CA VAL A 66 -7.01 13.20 -1.56
C VAL A 66 -7.42 12.84 -2.99
N GLY A 67 -6.64 11.99 -3.67
CA GLY A 67 -6.99 11.47 -5.00
C GLY A 67 -8.32 10.71 -5.01
N ASP A 68 -8.57 9.89 -3.99
CA ASP A 68 -9.82 9.17 -3.82
C ASP A 68 -11.03 10.09 -3.70
N ALA A 69 -10.89 11.16 -2.91
CA ALA A 69 -11.93 12.17 -2.72
C ALA A 69 -12.23 12.93 -4.02
N LEU A 70 -11.18 13.30 -4.77
CA LEU A 70 -11.33 14.02 -6.05
C LEU A 70 -11.99 13.15 -7.11
N LEU A 71 -11.59 11.88 -7.24
CA LEU A 71 -12.14 10.94 -8.25
C LEU A 71 -13.63 10.61 -8.08
N VAL A 72 -14.25 10.98 -6.96
CA VAL A 72 -15.70 10.82 -6.79
C VAL A 72 -16.47 11.81 -7.66
N TRP A 73 -15.91 13.00 -7.90
CA TRP A 73 -16.59 14.08 -8.60
C TRP A 73 -16.32 14.05 -10.11
N PRO A 74 -17.31 14.42 -10.95
CA PRO A 74 -17.15 14.38 -12.41
C PRO A 74 -15.98 15.22 -12.95
N TRP A 75 -15.69 16.35 -12.31
CA TRP A 75 -14.60 17.26 -12.66
C TRP A 75 -13.25 16.84 -12.05
N GLY A 76 -13.25 15.86 -11.16
CA GLY A 76 -12.12 15.55 -10.30
C GLY A 76 -11.12 14.54 -10.88
N PHE A 77 -11.33 14.04 -12.10
CA PHE A 77 -10.46 13.02 -12.69
C PHE A 77 -9.01 13.50 -12.85
N LEU A 78 -8.81 14.65 -13.50
CA LEU A 78 -7.47 15.22 -13.72
C LEU A 78 -6.75 15.61 -12.41
N PRO A 79 -7.36 16.37 -11.47
CA PRO A 79 -6.69 16.68 -10.21
C PRO A 79 -6.51 15.44 -9.33
N GLY A 80 -7.41 14.46 -9.40
CA GLY A 80 -7.27 13.17 -8.72
C GLY A 80 -6.07 12.37 -9.25
N MET A 81 -5.91 12.29 -10.57
CA MET A 81 -4.73 11.71 -11.23
C MET A 81 -3.44 12.41 -10.79
N ALA A 82 -3.44 13.75 -10.72
CA ALA A 82 -2.28 14.50 -10.24
C ALA A 82 -1.94 14.17 -8.78
N ALA A 83 -2.95 14.07 -7.90
CA ALA A 83 -2.76 13.66 -6.51
C ALA A 83 -2.16 12.24 -6.39
N PHE A 84 -2.64 11.29 -7.20
CA PHE A 84 -2.07 9.95 -7.26
C PHE A 84 -0.65 9.93 -7.84
N ALA A 85 -0.32 10.74 -8.85
CA ALA A 85 1.05 10.86 -9.35
C ALA A 85 2.01 11.36 -8.24
N LEU A 86 1.58 12.33 -7.44
CA LEU A 86 2.36 12.78 -6.28
C LEU A 86 2.50 11.67 -5.23
N ALA A 87 1.45 10.87 -5.02
CA ALA A 87 1.52 9.70 -4.14
C ALA A 87 2.56 8.68 -4.63
N HIS A 88 2.55 8.37 -5.93
CA HIS A 88 3.51 7.47 -6.58
C HIS A 88 4.94 7.98 -6.49
N ALA A 89 5.15 9.30 -6.61
CA ALA A 89 6.46 9.92 -6.40
C ALA A 89 6.92 9.74 -4.94
N CYS A 90 6.02 9.91 -3.96
CA CYS A 90 6.32 9.67 -2.55
C CYS A 90 6.68 8.20 -2.27
N TYR A 91 5.92 7.26 -2.84
CA TYR A 91 6.20 5.82 -2.74
C TYR A 91 7.51 5.44 -3.43
N THR A 92 7.78 5.99 -4.62
CA THR A 92 9.07 5.83 -5.33
C THR A 92 10.23 6.31 -4.47
N ALA A 93 10.09 7.49 -3.86
CA ALA A 93 11.10 8.03 -2.95
C ALA A 93 11.27 7.13 -1.72
N ALA A 94 10.21 6.54 -1.17
CA ALA A 94 10.31 5.55 -0.09
C ALA A 94 11.04 4.28 -0.56
N PHE A 95 10.75 3.81 -1.77
CA PHE A 95 11.34 2.59 -2.33
C PHE A 95 12.84 2.75 -2.62
N GLY A 96 13.30 3.97 -2.87
CA GLY A 96 14.71 4.29 -3.06
C GLY A 96 15.26 3.74 -4.38
N LEU A 97 16.47 4.17 -4.75
CA LEU A 97 17.05 3.91 -6.08
C LEU A 97 17.95 2.67 -6.17
N GLN A 98 18.28 2.05 -5.03
CA GLN A 98 19.17 0.88 -5.00
C GLN A 98 18.44 -0.41 -4.58
N PRO A 99 18.70 -1.55 -5.26
CA PRO A 99 19.48 -1.67 -6.49
C PRO A 99 18.72 -1.10 -7.71
N LEU A 100 19.44 -0.68 -8.76
CA LEU A 100 18.79 -0.09 -9.94
C LEU A 100 18.01 -1.11 -10.77
N ARG A 101 18.59 -2.28 -11.08
CA ARG A 101 18.00 -3.32 -11.94
C ARG A 101 17.41 -2.75 -13.25
N PRO A 102 18.26 -2.33 -14.20
CA PRO A 102 17.83 -1.64 -15.43
C PRO A 102 16.89 -2.48 -16.30
N TRP A 103 17.06 -3.81 -16.33
CA TRP A 103 16.16 -4.71 -17.07
C TRP A 103 14.71 -4.68 -16.57
N ALA A 104 14.51 -4.61 -15.25
CA ALA A 104 13.18 -4.44 -14.68
C ALA A 104 12.60 -3.06 -15.04
N GLY A 105 13.45 -2.03 -15.09
CA GLY A 105 13.06 -0.69 -15.53
C GLY A 105 12.65 -0.65 -17.00
N ALA A 106 13.42 -1.30 -17.86
CA ALA A 106 13.10 -1.45 -19.28
C ALA A 106 11.75 -2.17 -19.46
N ALA A 107 11.52 -3.26 -18.74
CA ALA A 107 10.22 -3.97 -18.77
C ALA A 107 9.05 -3.08 -18.27
N CYS A 108 9.24 -2.28 -17.23
CA CYS A 108 8.21 -1.35 -16.76
C CYS A 108 7.96 -0.22 -17.77
N ALA A 109 9.02 0.28 -18.42
CA ALA A 109 8.92 1.31 -19.45
C ALA A 109 8.22 0.80 -20.72
N THR A 110 8.50 -0.43 -21.15
CA THR A 110 7.80 -1.04 -22.29
C THR A 110 6.33 -1.28 -21.98
N LEU A 111 5.99 -1.73 -20.77
CA LEU A 111 4.61 -1.84 -20.31
C LEU A 111 3.90 -0.47 -20.25
N ALA A 112 4.58 0.57 -19.77
CA ALA A 112 4.05 1.94 -19.78
C ALA A 112 3.74 2.42 -21.20
N ALA A 113 4.68 2.21 -22.14
CA ALA A 113 4.54 2.61 -23.53
C ALA A 113 3.42 1.83 -24.24
N ALA A 114 3.31 0.52 -24.00
CA ALA A 114 2.24 -0.32 -24.54
C ALA A 114 0.87 0.13 -24.01
N ALA A 115 0.74 0.40 -22.72
CA ALA A 115 -0.49 0.92 -22.14
C ALA A 115 -0.86 2.29 -22.70
N ALA A 116 0.11 3.21 -22.82
CA ALA A 116 -0.12 4.52 -23.42
C ALA A 116 -0.57 4.41 -24.89
N ALA A 117 0.08 3.57 -25.70
CA ALA A 117 -0.29 3.35 -27.10
C ALA A 117 -1.70 2.76 -27.24
N LEU A 118 -2.09 1.85 -26.34
CA LEU A 118 -3.42 1.26 -26.32
C LEU A 118 -4.51 2.30 -25.99
N LEU A 119 -4.24 3.19 -25.04
CA LEU A 119 -5.21 4.19 -24.56
C LEU A 119 -5.28 5.42 -25.47
N LEU A 120 -4.21 5.76 -26.19
CA LEU A 120 -4.08 6.99 -26.98
C LEU A 120 -5.27 7.32 -27.88
N PRO A 121 -5.89 6.36 -28.60
CA PRO A 121 -7.05 6.63 -29.45
C PRO A 121 -8.29 7.13 -28.70
N GLY A 122 -8.40 6.82 -27.41
CA GLY A 122 -9.51 7.25 -26.54
C GLY A 122 -9.24 8.53 -25.76
N LEU A 123 -8.04 9.11 -25.86
CA LEU A 123 -7.64 10.30 -25.12
C LEU A 123 -7.92 11.59 -25.92
N TRP A 124 -8.36 12.63 -25.22
CA TRP A 124 -8.68 13.93 -25.81
C TRP A 124 -8.14 15.08 -24.94
N GLY A 125 -7.79 16.19 -25.58
CA GLY A 125 -7.30 17.39 -24.89
C GLY A 125 -6.03 17.15 -24.07
N VAL A 126 -5.99 17.66 -22.83
CA VAL A 126 -4.83 17.55 -21.93
C VAL A 126 -4.49 16.10 -21.55
N LEU A 127 -5.47 15.18 -21.63
CA LEU A 127 -5.29 13.78 -21.24
C LEU A 127 -4.31 13.03 -22.15
N VAL A 128 -4.16 13.46 -23.41
CA VAL A 128 -3.18 12.93 -24.38
C VAL A 128 -1.76 12.97 -23.81
N TRP A 129 -1.44 13.99 -23.02
CA TRP A 129 -0.14 14.15 -22.38
C TRP A 129 -0.15 13.70 -20.91
N ALA A 130 -1.23 13.98 -20.19
CA ALA A 130 -1.33 13.68 -18.77
C ALA A 130 -1.30 12.16 -18.49
N VAL A 131 -2.02 11.35 -19.28
CA VAL A 131 -2.10 9.90 -19.07
C VAL A 131 -0.75 9.21 -19.28
N PRO A 132 -0.02 9.40 -20.40
CA PRO A 132 1.32 8.81 -20.56
C PRO A 132 2.31 9.27 -19.48
N CYS A 133 2.27 10.56 -19.10
CA CYS A 133 3.12 11.09 -18.03
C CYS A 133 2.82 10.39 -16.69
N TYR A 134 1.53 10.28 -16.35
CA TYR A 134 1.08 9.55 -15.16
C TYR A 134 1.51 8.08 -15.18
N SER A 135 1.31 7.38 -16.31
CA SER A 135 1.71 5.98 -16.48
C SER A 135 3.20 5.78 -16.29
N LEU A 136 4.05 6.72 -16.73
CA LEU A 136 5.48 6.66 -16.47
C LEU A 136 5.80 6.80 -14.98
N VAL A 137 5.19 7.76 -14.28
CA VAL A 137 5.40 7.95 -12.83
C VAL A 137 4.97 6.69 -12.05
N LEU A 138 3.82 6.12 -12.38
CA LEU A 138 3.33 4.86 -11.82
C LEU A 138 4.29 3.70 -12.10
N MET A 139 4.75 3.54 -13.33
CA MET A 139 5.65 2.43 -13.70
C MET A 139 7.06 2.58 -13.13
N VAL A 140 7.51 3.81 -12.85
CA VAL A 140 8.72 4.04 -12.04
C VAL A 140 8.51 3.51 -10.62
N MET A 141 7.36 3.78 -9.99
CA MET A 141 7.05 3.21 -8.67
C MET A 141 7.07 1.68 -8.69
N VAL A 142 6.45 1.05 -9.70
CA VAL A 142 6.46 -0.41 -9.89
C VAL A 142 7.88 -0.93 -10.04
N TRP A 143 8.68 -0.32 -10.91
CA TRP A 143 10.08 -0.69 -11.10
C TRP A 143 10.85 -0.63 -9.78
N ARG A 144 10.68 0.45 -8.99
CA ARG A 144 11.36 0.57 -7.70
C ARG A 144 10.89 -0.51 -6.71
N GLY A 145 9.59 -0.81 -6.64
CA GLY A 145 9.04 -1.87 -5.80
C GLY A 145 9.59 -3.26 -6.15
N VAL A 146 9.52 -3.65 -7.42
CA VAL A 146 10.06 -4.93 -7.93
C VAL A 146 11.56 -5.04 -7.71
N SER A 147 12.29 -3.92 -7.82
CA SER A 147 13.74 -3.92 -7.67
C SER A 147 14.22 -4.21 -6.25
N ARG A 148 13.38 -4.04 -5.23
CA ARG A 148 13.74 -4.31 -3.84
C ARG A 148 13.72 -5.79 -3.48
N VAL A 149 12.95 -6.61 -4.20
CA VAL A 149 12.69 -8.01 -3.83
C VAL A 149 13.94 -8.86 -4.06
N ARG A 150 14.31 -9.63 -3.03
CA ARG A 150 15.26 -10.75 -3.12
C ARG A 150 14.50 -11.99 -2.67
N LEU A 151 14.40 -13.00 -3.52
CA LEU A 151 13.51 -14.16 -3.29
C LEU A 151 14.06 -15.15 -2.22
N PHE A 152 15.30 -14.97 -1.78
CA PHE A 152 15.94 -15.80 -0.76
C PHE A 152 16.40 -14.91 0.42
N GLY A 153 15.73 -15.00 1.58
CA GLY A 153 16.16 -14.34 2.83
C GLY A 153 15.05 -14.01 3.84
N ASP A 154 15.48 -13.60 5.05
CA ASP A 154 14.74 -13.30 6.31
C ASP A 154 13.51 -12.38 6.23
N LEU A 155 12.84 -12.11 7.36
CA LEU A 155 11.65 -11.24 7.50
C LEU A 155 11.73 -9.87 6.81
N TRP A 156 12.94 -9.31 6.61
CA TRP A 156 13.12 -8.07 5.83
C TRP A 156 12.69 -8.23 4.37
N THR A 157 12.67 -9.46 3.85
CA THR A 157 12.11 -9.83 2.56
C THR A 157 10.59 -9.67 2.53
N TRP A 158 9.87 -9.96 3.62
CA TRP A 158 8.41 -9.84 3.66
C TRP A 158 7.96 -8.40 3.43
N THR A 159 8.55 -7.43 4.12
CA THR A 159 8.23 -6.00 3.93
C THR A 159 8.50 -5.54 2.50
N ARG A 160 9.60 -5.99 1.90
CA ARG A 160 9.95 -5.74 0.49
C ARG A 160 8.96 -6.39 -0.47
N LEU A 161 8.55 -7.64 -0.22
CA LEU A 161 7.51 -8.32 -0.98
C LEU A 161 6.17 -7.58 -0.90
N CYS A 162 5.76 -7.14 0.30
CA CYS A 162 4.54 -6.33 0.46
C CYS A 162 4.58 -5.05 -0.37
N SER A 163 5.70 -4.32 -0.38
CA SER A 163 5.86 -3.12 -1.22
C SER A 163 5.80 -3.43 -2.72
N CYS A 164 6.36 -4.56 -3.15
CA CYS A 164 6.35 -5.01 -4.54
C CYS A 164 4.95 -5.41 -4.98
N ILE A 165 4.28 -6.30 -4.22
CA ILE A 165 2.91 -6.73 -4.48
C ILE A 165 1.99 -5.51 -4.48
N GLY A 166 2.15 -4.62 -3.50
CA GLY A 166 1.42 -3.36 -3.42
C GLY A 166 1.58 -2.52 -4.68
N ALA A 167 2.81 -2.33 -5.16
CA ALA A 167 3.06 -1.54 -6.36
C ALA A 167 2.45 -2.15 -7.63
N VAL A 168 2.60 -3.47 -7.81
CA VAL A 168 2.02 -4.20 -8.95
C VAL A 168 0.49 -4.12 -8.92
N LEU A 169 -0.14 -4.36 -7.77
CA LEU A 169 -1.59 -4.27 -7.63
C LEU A 169 -2.12 -2.85 -7.89
N PHE A 170 -1.34 -1.83 -7.52
CA PHE A 170 -1.70 -0.45 -7.84
C PHE A 170 -1.74 -0.25 -9.36
N ALA A 171 -0.69 -0.70 -10.06
CA ALA A 171 -0.64 -0.59 -11.51
C ALA A 171 -1.76 -1.38 -12.20
N VAL A 172 -2.13 -2.55 -11.68
CA VAL A 172 -3.29 -3.31 -12.16
C VAL A 172 -4.59 -2.51 -11.95
N SER A 173 -4.79 -1.94 -10.76
CA SER A 173 -5.97 -1.13 -10.46
C SER A 173 -6.11 0.07 -11.42
N ASP A 174 -5.02 0.80 -11.64
CA ASP A 174 -5.00 1.97 -12.52
C ASP A 174 -5.16 1.59 -13.99
N ALA A 175 -4.57 0.46 -14.42
CA ALA A 175 -4.77 -0.05 -15.78
C ALA A 175 -6.25 -0.41 -16.01
N MET A 176 -6.89 -1.07 -15.05
CA MET A 176 -8.32 -1.37 -15.11
C MET A 176 -9.17 -0.10 -15.14
N LEU A 177 -8.84 0.89 -14.31
CA LEU A 177 -9.53 2.18 -14.29
C LEU A 177 -9.37 2.95 -15.61
N ALA A 178 -8.17 2.95 -16.18
CA ALA A 178 -7.89 3.63 -17.45
C ALA A 178 -8.56 2.93 -18.64
N LEU A 179 -8.58 1.60 -18.67
CA LEU A 179 -9.31 0.84 -19.69
C LEU A 179 -10.81 1.12 -19.62
N ASP A 180 -11.39 1.12 -18.42
CA ASP A 180 -12.80 1.45 -18.21
C ASP A 180 -13.13 2.90 -18.61
N ALA A 181 -12.21 3.84 -18.35
CA ALA A 181 -12.42 5.25 -18.64
C ALA A 181 -12.23 5.64 -20.12
N PHE A 182 -11.30 5.00 -20.84
CA PHE A 182 -10.85 5.48 -22.16
C PHE A 182 -10.94 4.47 -23.29
N TYR A 183 -11.03 3.18 -22.99
CA TYR A 183 -10.99 2.14 -24.01
C TYR A 183 -12.34 1.42 -24.17
N LEU A 184 -13.03 1.13 -23.06
CA LEU A 184 -14.30 0.41 -23.09
C LEU A 184 -15.45 1.36 -23.40
N SER A 185 -16.23 1.05 -24.43
CA SER A 185 -17.45 1.80 -24.77
C SER A 185 -18.60 1.57 -23.78
N ALA A 186 -18.56 0.49 -23.00
CA ALA A 186 -19.53 0.17 -21.96
C ALA A 186 -18.84 -0.47 -20.75
N SER A 187 -18.95 0.18 -19.60
CA SER A 187 -18.35 -0.28 -18.34
C SER A 187 -19.06 -1.53 -17.80
N PRO A 188 -18.35 -2.66 -17.61
CA PRO A 188 -18.90 -3.83 -16.94
C PRO A 188 -19.32 -3.50 -15.50
N ALA A 189 -20.44 -4.06 -15.03
CA ALA A 189 -20.92 -3.82 -13.67
C ALA A 189 -19.90 -4.17 -12.56
N TYR A 190 -19.00 -5.12 -12.83
CA TYR A 190 -17.95 -5.54 -11.91
C TYR A 190 -16.66 -4.71 -11.99
N ALA A 191 -16.47 -3.86 -13.02
CA ALA A 191 -15.21 -3.14 -13.26
C ALA A 191 -14.84 -2.26 -12.05
N ARG A 192 -15.80 -1.48 -11.55
CA ARG A 192 -15.61 -0.63 -10.36
C ARG A 192 -15.26 -1.42 -9.11
N HIS A 193 -15.80 -2.63 -8.96
CA HIS A 193 -15.50 -3.49 -7.83
C HIS A 193 -14.06 -4.00 -7.89
N ALA A 194 -13.66 -4.49 -9.07
CA ALA A 194 -12.34 -5.05 -9.27
C ALA A 194 -11.23 -3.98 -9.18
N VAL A 195 -11.46 -2.78 -9.71
CA VAL A 195 -10.59 -1.59 -9.51
C VAL A 195 -10.39 -1.33 -8.02
N MET A 196 -11.47 -1.20 -7.26
CA MET A 196 -11.38 -0.86 -5.83
C MET A 196 -10.77 -1.98 -4.99
N PHE A 197 -11.01 -3.24 -5.36
CA PHE A 197 -10.44 -4.38 -4.66
C PHE A 197 -8.91 -4.41 -4.82
N THR A 198 -8.44 -4.31 -6.06
CA THR A 198 -7.01 -4.25 -6.37
C THR A 198 -6.35 -3.02 -5.77
N TYR A 199 -7.04 -1.87 -5.76
CA TYR A 199 -6.58 -0.63 -5.14
C TYR A 199 -6.37 -0.76 -3.62
N TYR A 200 -7.38 -1.22 -2.87
CA TYR A 200 -7.23 -1.34 -1.42
C TYR A 200 -6.23 -2.43 -1.04
N ALA A 201 -6.12 -3.51 -1.82
CA ALA A 201 -5.07 -4.50 -1.65
C ALA A 201 -3.67 -3.90 -1.92
N ALA A 202 -3.55 -3.03 -2.93
CA ALA A 202 -2.32 -2.29 -3.23
C ALA A 202 -1.89 -1.42 -2.05
N GLN A 203 -2.79 -0.57 -1.56
CA GLN A 203 -2.53 0.33 -0.43
C GLN A 203 -2.20 -0.45 0.85
N LEU A 204 -2.89 -1.56 1.10
CA LEU A 204 -2.57 -2.45 2.21
C LEU A 204 -1.16 -3.01 2.10
N GLY A 205 -0.75 -3.51 0.93
CA GLY A 205 0.62 -4.01 0.70
C GLY A 205 1.67 -2.93 0.94
N ILE A 206 1.45 -1.72 0.45
CA ILE A 206 2.34 -0.57 0.67
C ILE A 206 2.39 -0.22 2.16
N ALA A 207 1.27 -0.15 2.86
CA ALA A 207 1.23 0.15 4.29
C ALA A 207 1.91 -0.95 5.14
N LEU A 208 1.70 -2.23 4.82
CA LEU A 208 2.33 -3.36 5.51
C LEU A 208 3.85 -3.37 5.32
N SER A 209 4.37 -2.79 4.24
CA SER A 209 5.82 -2.66 4.03
C SER A 209 6.53 -1.80 5.09
N VAL A 210 5.77 -1.04 5.89
CA VAL A 210 6.29 -0.23 7.00
C VAL A 210 6.52 -1.07 8.27
N VAL A 211 5.83 -2.20 8.44
CA VAL A 211 5.75 -2.96 9.70
C VAL A 211 7.08 -3.64 10.05
N ASP A 212 7.37 -3.72 11.36
CA ASP A 212 8.56 -4.39 11.87
C ASP A 212 8.42 -5.92 12.02
N SER A 213 9.51 -6.61 11.69
CA SER A 213 9.69 -8.04 11.88
C SER A 213 9.65 -8.44 13.36
N ARG A 214 10.13 -7.57 14.27
CA ARG A 214 10.12 -7.86 15.72
C ARG A 214 8.74 -7.70 16.32
N THR A 215 7.89 -6.80 15.81
CA THR A 215 6.49 -6.70 16.27
C THR A 215 5.72 -7.96 15.88
N MET A 216 5.95 -8.53 14.69
CA MET A 216 5.32 -9.79 14.27
C MET A 216 5.85 -10.99 15.08
N ALA A 217 7.16 -11.03 15.38
CA ALA A 217 7.74 -12.05 16.26
C ALA A 217 7.29 -11.89 17.73
N ALA A 218 7.15 -10.66 18.23
CA ALA A 218 6.64 -10.40 19.58
C ALA A 218 5.14 -10.72 19.69
N LEU A 219 4.35 -10.46 18.64
CA LEU A 219 2.95 -10.84 18.55
C LEU A 219 2.77 -12.35 18.41
N SER A 220 3.65 -13.05 17.68
CA SER A 220 3.62 -14.52 17.61
C SER A 220 4.00 -15.13 18.95
N VAL A 221 5.06 -14.64 19.61
CA VAL A 221 5.47 -15.09 20.95
C VAL A 221 4.40 -14.74 22.00
N ALA A 222 3.74 -13.59 21.91
CA ALA A 222 2.63 -13.22 22.81
C ALA A 222 1.36 -14.04 22.54
N SER A 223 1.12 -14.45 21.29
CA SER A 223 0.02 -15.35 20.92
C SER A 223 0.30 -16.81 21.29
N GLU A 224 1.58 -17.20 21.36
CA GLU A 224 2.02 -18.53 21.76
C GLU A 224 2.25 -18.67 23.27
N ALA A 225 2.30 -17.56 24.03
CA ALA A 225 2.42 -17.61 25.48
C ALA A 225 1.16 -18.26 26.08
N PRO A 226 1.23 -19.52 26.56
CA PRO A 226 0.12 -20.13 27.27
C PRO A 226 0.00 -19.38 28.59
N CYS A 227 -1.23 -19.18 29.05
CA CYS A 227 -1.53 -18.64 30.38
C CYS A 227 -0.83 -19.50 31.46
N ARG A 228 0.43 -19.17 31.81
CA ARG A 228 1.13 -19.70 32.99
C ARG A 228 0.90 -18.73 34.13
N SER A 229 -0.34 -18.69 34.60
CA SER A 229 -0.69 -18.13 35.91
C SER A 229 -0.65 -19.24 36.96
N ALA A 230 0.28 -19.08 37.89
CA ALA A 230 0.21 -19.47 39.30
C ALA A 230 -0.07 -20.95 39.67
N ALA A 231 0.99 -21.70 40.01
CA ALA A 231 0.97 -22.64 41.14
C ALA A 231 2.39 -23.12 41.52
N CYS A 232 2.70 -23.01 42.81
CA CYS A 232 3.68 -23.77 43.61
C CYS A 232 5.20 -23.57 43.39
N CYS A 233 5.81 -22.77 44.27
CA CYS A 233 7.10 -23.10 44.90
C CYS A 233 7.14 -22.54 46.34
N PRO A 234 6.96 -23.37 47.39
CA PRO A 234 7.51 -23.09 48.69
C PRO A 234 8.57 -24.15 49.06
N GLY A 235 9.78 -23.73 49.40
CA GLY A 235 10.77 -24.60 50.05
C GLY A 235 12.22 -24.38 49.64
N ALA A 236 12.77 -23.18 49.88
CA ALA A 236 14.22 -23.02 49.93
C ALA A 236 14.70 -23.35 51.35
N GLN A 237 15.20 -24.57 51.57
CA GLN A 237 15.95 -24.93 52.78
C GLN A 237 17.42 -24.55 52.58
N THR A 238 17.93 -23.71 53.48
CA THR A 238 19.34 -23.31 53.62
C THR A 238 20.21 -24.45 54.16
N PRO A 239 21.43 -24.70 53.63
CA PRO A 239 22.38 -25.61 54.27
C PRO A 239 23.26 -24.88 55.32
N PRO A 240 23.71 -25.56 56.40
CA PRO A 240 24.55 -24.96 57.45
C PRO A 240 26.03 -24.87 57.05
N PRO A 241 26.86 -24.09 57.78
CA PRO A 241 28.21 -23.73 57.36
C PRO A 241 29.24 -24.84 57.60
N ARG A 242 30.24 -24.89 56.72
CA ARG A 242 31.42 -25.77 56.81
C ARG A 242 32.26 -25.43 58.05
N LEU A 243 32.58 -26.45 58.85
CA LEU A 243 33.65 -26.39 59.85
C LEU A 243 34.94 -26.99 59.27
N ARG A 244 36.05 -26.26 59.49
CA ARG A 244 37.43 -26.68 59.24
C ARG A 244 37.82 -27.80 60.22
N GLN A 245 38.37 -28.89 59.71
CA GLN A 245 39.72 -29.44 59.97
C GLN A 245 39.89 -30.74 59.21
#